data_AF-A0A8T5F180-F1
#
_entry.id   AF-A0A8T5F180-F1
#
_cell.length_a   1.000
_cell.length_b   1.000
_cell.length_c   1.000
_cell.angle_alpha   90.00
_cell.angle_beta   90.00
_cell.angle_gamma   90.00
#
_symmetry.space_group_name_H-M   'P 1'
#
loop_
_entity.id
_entity.type
_entity.pdbx_description
1 polymer ?
#
loop_
_entity_poly.entity_id
_entity_poly.type
_entity_poly.pdbx_seq_one_letter_code
_entity_poly.pdbx_strand_id
1 'polypeptide(L)'
;MVVNQISEVLVKRRTELIEMLENNRDSLDLEKQHQVFGAINELELFLHTLDYYQKNSTEGEDAVRLVKPPMEEESANVFYRIFQGIKGKVKRN
;
A
#
# COMPACT_ATOMS: atom_id res chain seq x y z
N MET A 1 -11.47 11.54 5.80
CA MET A 1 -12.25 10.70 4.85
C MET A 1 -11.37 9.83 3.94
N VAL A 2 -10.30 10.36 3.32
CA VAL A 2 -9.42 9.56 2.44
C VAL A 2 -8.51 8.57 3.20
N VAL A 3 -7.97 8.97 4.36
CA VAL A 3 -7.07 8.10 5.16
C VAL A 3 -7.77 6.83 5.62
N ASN A 4 -9.04 6.90 6.05
CA ASN A 4 -9.80 5.72 6.46
C ASN A 4 -9.99 4.72 5.31
N GLN A 5 -10.30 5.21 4.11
CA GLN A 5 -10.43 4.36 2.91
C GLN A 5 -9.11 3.69 2.55
N ILE A 6 -7.99 4.38 2.69
CA ILE A 6 -6.65 3.80 2.48
C ILE A 6 -6.37 2.73 3.54
N SER A 7 -6.62 3.02 4.81
CA SER A 7 -6.44 2.06 5.90
C SER A 7 -7.27 0.79 5.67
N GLU A 8 -8.52 0.90 5.24
CA GLU A 8 -9.37 -0.26 4.92
C GLU A 8 -8.79 -1.13 3.80
N VAL A 9 -8.31 -0.51 2.71
CA VAL A 9 -7.68 -1.23 1.59
C VAL A 9 -6.41 -1.95 2.06
N LEU A 10 -5.58 -1.29 2.88
CA LEU A 10 -4.33 -1.86 3.37
C LEU A 10 -4.57 -2.99 4.39
N VAL A 11 -5.58 -2.85 5.26
CA VAL A 11 -6.00 -3.93 6.16
C VAL A 11 -6.47 -5.14 5.35
N LYS A 12 -7.33 -4.93 4.35
CA LYS A 12 -7.78 -6.00 3.47
C LYS A 12 -6.60 -6.70 2.80
N ARG A 13 -5.65 -5.92 2.28
CA ARG A 13 -4.47 -6.47 1.60
C ARG A 13 -3.58 -7.27 2.54
N ARG A 14 -3.42 -6.83 3.79
CA ARG A 14 -2.70 -7.59 4.83
C ARG A 14 -3.37 -8.94 5.06
N THR A 15 -4.70 -8.97 5.22
CA THR A 15 -5.45 -10.21 5.40
C THR A 15 -5.27 -11.17 4.23
N GLU A 16 -5.37 -10.68 2.99
CA GLU A 16 -5.14 -11.51 1.79
C GLU A 16 -3.74 -12.14 1.76
N LEU A 17 -2.71 -11.42 2.22
CA LEU A 17 -1.34 -11.94 2.26
C LEU A 17 -1.14 -12.97 3.39
N ILE A 18 -1.79 -12.78 4.53
CA ILE A 18 -1.80 -13.75 5.63
C ILE A 18 -2.47 -15.04 5.14
N GLU A 19 -3.66 -14.94 4.57
CA GLU A 19 -4.40 -16.08 4.00
C GLU A 19 -3.58 -16.80 2.91
N MET A 20 -2.84 -16.05 2.10
CA MET A 20 -1.98 -16.64 1.09
C MET A 20 -0.85 -17.47 1.73
N LEU A 21 -0.23 -16.98 2.80
CA LEU A 21 0.79 -17.75 3.53
C LEU A 21 0.19 -18.95 4.25
N GLU A 22 -0.97 -18.81 4.88
CA GLU A 22 -1.60 -19.91 5.62
C GLU A 22 -2.05 -21.03 4.68
N ASN A 23 -2.65 -20.69 3.54
CA ASN A 23 -3.24 -21.66 2.64
C ASN A 23 -2.26 -22.22 1.60
N ASN A 24 -1.21 -21.48 1.24
CA ASN A 24 -0.32 -21.85 0.15
C ASN A 24 1.15 -21.98 0.56
N ARG A 25 1.45 -22.01 1.87
CA ARG A 25 2.83 -22.07 2.40
C ARG A 25 3.68 -23.12 1.69
N ASP A 26 3.20 -24.34 1.64
CA ASP A 26 3.96 -25.50 1.16
C ASP A 26 4.15 -25.48 -0.37
N SER A 27 3.35 -24.68 -1.08
CA SER A 27 3.45 -24.48 -2.53
C SER A 27 4.29 -23.25 -2.92
N LEU A 28 4.57 -22.36 -1.97
CA LEU A 28 5.37 -21.16 -2.18
C LEU A 28 6.83 -21.47 -1.91
N ASP A 29 7.68 -21.04 -2.84
CA ASP A 29 9.13 -21.02 -2.61
C ASP A 29 9.48 -20.14 -1.41
N LEU A 30 10.54 -20.52 -0.68
CA LEU A 30 10.96 -19.90 0.57
C LEU A 30 11.25 -18.40 0.39
N GLU A 31 11.86 -18.02 -0.73
CA GLU A 31 12.10 -16.60 -1.05
C GLU A 31 10.79 -15.81 -1.11
N LYS A 32 9.77 -16.36 -1.78
CA LYS A 32 8.45 -15.71 -1.88
C LYS A 32 7.76 -15.66 -0.52
N GLN A 33 7.88 -16.70 0.30
CA GLN A 33 7.35 -16.67 1.67
C GLN A 33 7.96 -15.52 2.48
N HIS A 34 9.29 -15.34 2.41
CA HIS A 34 9.97 -14.23 3.08
C HIS A 34 9.53 -12.85 2.55
N GLN A 35 9.40 -12.70 1.23
CA GLN A 35 8.91 -11.45 0.63
C GLN A 35 7.50 -11.10 1.11
N VAL A 36 6.61 -12.09 1.16
CA VAL A 36 5.23 -11.91 1.62
C VAL A 36 5.19 -11.57 3.10
N PHE A 37 6.01 -12.25 3.92
CA PHE A 37 6.15 -11.92 5.34
C PHE A 37 6.66 -10.48 5.55
N GLY A 38 7.66 -10.06 4.77
CA GLY A 38 8.14 -8.67 4.77
C GLY A 38 7.05 -7.67 4.42
N ALA A 39 6.29 -7.92 3.36
CA ALA A 39 5.17 -7.06 2.94
C ALA A 39 4.07 -6.96 4.01
N ILE A 40 3.76 -8.06 4.72
CA ILE A 40 2.80 -8.04 5.84
C ILE A 40 3.29 -7.09 6.94
N ASN A 41 4.55 -7.21 7.35
CA ASN A 41 5.13 -6.37 8.42
C ASN A 41 5.18 -4.88 8.03
N GLU A 42 5.52 -4.58 6.77
CA GLU A 42 5.52 -3.20 6.26
C GLU A 42 4.12 -2.59 6.28
N LEU A 43 3.09 -3.36 5.89
CA LEU A 43 1.69 -2.92 5.96
C LEU A 43 1.24 -2.65 7.40
N GLU A 44 1.62 -3.51 8.35
CA GLU A 44 1.33 -3.30 9.78
C GLU A 44 1.97 -2.02 10.30
N LEU A 45 3.27 -1.82 10.03
CA LEU A 45 3.98 -0.63 10.44
C LEU A 45 3.34 0.65 9.88
N PHE A 46 2.95 0.62 8.61
CA PHE A 46 2.32 1.76 7.97
C PHE A 46 0.93 2.05 8.55
N LEU A 47 0.11 1.02 8.80
CA LEU A 47 -1.19 1.18 9.46
C LEU A 47 -1.05 1.78 10.86
N HIS A 48 -0.07 1.32 11.64
CA HIS A 48 0.24 1.91 12.95
C HIS A 48 0.67 3.36 12.85
N THR A 49 1.44 3.71 11.83
CA THR A 49 1.87 5.08 11.57
C THR A 49 0.67 5.97 11.24
N LEU A 50 -0.24 5.51 10.37
CA LEU A 50 -1.47 6.24 10.07
C LEU A 50 -2.34 6.46 11.31
N ASP A 51 -2.52 5.42 12.14
CA ASP A 51 -3.27 5.50 13.38
C ASP A 51 -2.64 6.48 14.37
N TYR A 52 -1.30 6.47 14.50
CA TYR A 52 -0.56 7.45 15.30
C TYR A 52 -0.84 8.88 14.84
N TYR A 53 -0.73 9.16 13.54
CA TYR A 53 -0.98 10.51 13.05
C TYR A 53 -2.46 10.90 13.20
N GLN A 54 -3.41 9.99 13.00
CA GLN A 54 -4.83 10.27 13.22
C GLN A 54 -5.13 10.61 14.69
N LYS A 55 -4.57 9.86 15.64
CA LYS A 55 -4.81 10.07 17.07
C LYS A 55 -4.12 11.31 17.62
N ASN A 56 -2.95 11.66 17.10
CA ASN A 56 -2.16 12.82 17.53
C ASN A 56 -2.42 14.09 16.68
N SER A 57 -3.35 14.03 15.72
CA SER A 57 -3.84 15.22 15.00
C SER A 57 -4.81 16.01 15.89
N THR A 58 -4.30 16.66 16.92
CA THR A 58 -5.04 17.65 17.72
C THR A 58 -4.84 19.05 17.15
N GLU A 59 -5.93 19.63 16.64
CA GLU A 59 -6.20 21.08 16.46
C GLU A 59 -5.08 21.94 15.84
N GLY A 60 -5.06 22.02 14.51
CA GLY A 60 -4.33 23.06 13.78
C GLY A 60 -3.80 22.59 12.42
N GLU A 61 -4.60 22.77 11.37
CA GLU A 61 -4.24 22.82 9.93
C GLU A 61 -3.32 21.78 9.25
N ASP A 62 -2.74 20.80 9.93
CA ASP A 62 -1.92 19.76 9.27
C ASP A 62 -2.73 18.47 9.05
N ALA A 63 -3.83 18.59 8.29
CA ALA A 63 -4.40 17.40 7.68
C ALA A 63 -3.30 16.73 6.86
N VAL A 64 -2.96 15.46 7.15
CA VAL A 64 -2.00 14.67 6.37
C VAL A 64 -2.41 14.73 4.90
N ARG A 65 -1.76 15.60 4.12
CA ARG A 65 -1.97 15.72 2.68
C ARG A 65 -1.10 14.67 2.03
N LEU A 66 -1.69 13.82 1.21
CA LEU A 66 -0.93 12.97 0.30
C LEU A 66 -0.20 13.89 -0.68
N VAL A 67 1.06 14.20 -0.39
CA VAL A 67 1.92 14.94 -1.28
C VAL A 67 2.33 13.96 -2.39
N LYS A 68 1.94 14.27 -3.62
CA LYS A 68 2.44 13.54 -4.79
C LYS A 68 3.97 13.63 -4.77
N PRO A 69 4.70 12.53 -5.01
CA PRO A 69 6.15 12.60 -5.11
C PRO A 69 6.54 13.70 -6.12
N PRO A 70 7.59 14.50 -5.85
CA PRO A 70 8.08 15.48 -6.81
C PRO A 70 8.31 14.77 -8.14
N MET A 71 7.57 15.20 -9.18
CA MET A 71 7.74 14.67 -10.53
C MET A 71 8.95 15.33 -11.15
N GLU A 72 10.13 14.93 -10.70
CA GLU A 72 11.34 15.14 -11.48
C GLU A 72 11.38 14.03 -12.53
N GLU A 73 11.08 14.44 -13.77
CA GLU A 73 11.12 13.66 -15.01
C GLU A 73 10.11 12.51 -15.13
N GLU A 74 9.08 12.74 -15.96
CA GLU A 74 7.99 11.79 -16.30
C GLU A 74 8.48 10.43 -16.83
N SER A 75 9.74 10.31 -17.25
CA SER A 75 10.34 9.09 -17.80
C SER A 75 11.00 8.17 -16.76
N ALA A 76 11.38 8.68 -15.59
CA ALA A 76 12.20 7.93 -14.62
C ALA A 76 11.39 7.29 -13.49
N ASN A 77 10.17 7.78 -13.24
CA ASN A 77 9.41 7.35 -12.06
C ASN A 77 8.69 6.01 -12.30
N VAL A 78 9.19 4.94 -11.66
CA VAL A 78 8.64 3.58 -11.72
C VAL A 78 7.14 3.56 -11.36
N PHE A 79 6.72 4.37 -10.39
CA PHE A 79 5.32 4.49 -10.01
C PHE A 79 4.45 5.07 -11.14
N TYR A 80 4.95 6.06 -11.90
CA TYR A 80 4.22 6.62 -13.04
C TYR A 80 3.96 5.57 -14.13
N ARG A 81 4.95 4.72 -14.45
CA ARG A 81 4.79 3.64 -15.43
C ARG A 81 3.76 2.60 -14.97
N ILE A 82 3.74 2.26 -13.68
CA ILE A 82 2.75 1.36 -13.09
C ILE A 82 1.34 1.96 -13.21
N PHE A 83 1.16 3.23 -12.82
CA PHE A 83 -0.16 3.90 -12.87
C PHE A 83 -0.68 4.09 -14.30
N GLN A 84 0.17 4.39 -15.28
CA GLN A 84 -0.23 4.48 -16.69
C GLN A 84 -0.55 3.11 -17.29
N GLY A 85 0.18 2.05 -16.89
CA GLY A 85 -0.12 0.68 -17.28
C GLY A 85 -1.51 0.21 -16.84
N ILE A 86 -2.00 0.71 -15.70
CA ILE A 86 -3.35 0.43 -15.21
C ILE A 86 -4.41 1.22 -16.02
N LYS A 87 -4.16 2.51 -16.32
CA LYS A 87 -5.09 3.30 -17.16
C LYS A 87 -5.19 2.80 -18.60
N GLY A 88 -4.14 2.19 -19.14
CA GLY A 88 -4.13 1.60 -20.48
C GLY A 88 -5.01 0.34 -20.63
N LYS A 89 -5.32 -0.36 -19.54
CA LYS A 89 -6.17 -1.57 -19.57
C LYS A 89 -7.68 -1.30 -19.50
N VAL A 90 -8.10 -0.07 -19.20
CA VAL A 90 -9.52 0.31 -19.08
C VAL A 90 -10.12 0.78 -20.42
N LYS A 91 -9.33 0.79 -21.51
CA LYS A 91 -9.83 0.95 -22.89
C LYS A 91 -9.55 -0.29 -23.72
N ARG A 92 -10.30 -1.36 -23.49
CA ARG A 92 -10.62 -2.35 -24.53
C ARG A 92 -11.82 -3.19 -24.07
N ASN A 93 -12.94 -2.94 -24.77
CA ASN A 93 -14.25 -3.59 -24.78
C ASN A 93 -15.16 -3.30 -23.59
#